data_AF-A0A1V5K263-F1
#
_entry.id   AF-A0A1V5K263-F1
#
_cell.length_a   1.000
_cell.length_b   1.000
_cell.length_c   1.000
_cell.angle_alpha   90.00
_cell.angle_beta   90.00
_cell.angle_gamma   90.00
#
_symmetry.space_group_name_H-M   'P 1'
#
loop_
_entity.id
_entity.type
_entity.pdbx_description
1 polymer ?
#
loop_
_entity_poly.entity_id
_entity_poly.type
_entity_poly.pdbx_seq_one_letter_code
_entity_poly.pdbx_strand_id
1 'polypeptide(L)'
;MADASHTLAALRNAADPLTALRELYARDPQAVLDARDHCGGATPLARALGIDGDRAVRRMFTPGPRQAEVIAGAQTDLEERVAAILRRSRNAHHSYESLSEALDRSVSSVRVAVEGLRAQGVAIAIDDDRVSLPTTPQRRETLHIDLCDEVTDVGVVSDTHLGHREAAEPFLHWCYDHFAERGIETVLHCGDLTEGPGERGYNGHANAVWHSC
;
A
#
# COMPACT_ATOMS: atom_id res chain seq x y z
N MET A 1 18.04 25.45 20.33
CA MET A 1 18.02 24.10 19.74
C MET A 1 19.40 23.52 19.95
N ALA A 2 19.51 22.37 20.61
CA ALA A 2 20.80 21.67 20.72
C ALA A 2 21.22 21.24 19.31
N ASP A 3 22.45 21.59 18.92
CA ASP A 3 23.04 21.16 17.66
C ASP A 3 23.13 19.62 17.64
N ALA A 4 22.62 18.98 16.59
CA ALA A 4 22.65 17.53 16.42
C ALA A 4 24.07 16.95 16.59
N SER A 5 25.09 17.70 16.17
CA SER A 5 26.50 17.31 16.37
C SER A 5 26.90 17.27 17.85
N HIS A 6 26.42 18.24 18.64
CA HIS A 6 26.66 18.29 20.08
C HIS A 6 25.92 17.15 20.81
N THR A 7 24.68 16.87 20.40
CA THR A 7 23.89 15.74 20.93
C THR A 7 24.57 14.40 20.66
N LEU A 8 25.07 14.19 19.44
CA LEU A 8 25.80 12.96 19.08
C LEU A 8 27.11 12.81 19.88
N ALA A 9 27.86 13.89 20.08
CA ALA A 9 29.08 13.86 20.88
C ALA A 9 28.78 13.50 22.35
N ALA A 10 27.72 14.07 22.92
CA ALA A 10 27.30 13.76 24.29
C ALA A 10 26.88 12.30 24.45
N LEU A 11 26.08 11.77 23.51
CA LEU A 11 25.65 10.38 23.53
C LEU A 11 26.79 9.39 23.34
N ARG A 12 27.74 9.70 22.45
CA ARG A 12 28.91 8.85 22.17
C ARG A 12 29.87 8.75 23.37
N ASN A 13 29.97 9.81 24.16
CA ASN A 13 30.84 9.86 25.34
C ASN A 13 30.18 9.29 26.60
N ALA A 14 28.91 8.87 26.54
CA ALA A 14 28.23 8.23 27.66
C ALA A 14 28.84 6.85 27.95
N ALA A 15 28.86 6.45 29.22
CA ALA A 15 29.32 5.12 29.64
C ALA A 15 28.45 3.98 29.05
N ASP A 16 27.17 4.26 28.81
CA ASP A 16 26.24 3.40 28.07
C ASP A 16 25.44 4.27 27.07
N PRO A 17 25.89 4.35 25.80
CA PRO A 17 25.24 5.16 24.77
C PRO A 17 23.79 4.76 24.49
N LEU A 18 23.43 3.47 24.64
CA LEU A 18 22.06 3.01 24.39
C LEU A 18 21.11 3.45 25.50
N THR A 19 21.53 3.35 26.75
CA THR A 19 20.73 3.84 27.89
C THR A 19 20.60 5.36 27.84
N ALA A 20 21.68 6.09 27.57
CA ALA A 20 21.65 7.55 27.40
C ALA A 20 20.71 7.98 26.25
N LEU A 21 20.72 7.24 25.13
CA LEU A 21 19.82 7.49 24.00
C LEU A 21 18.35 7.28 24.38
N ARG A 22 18.03 6.26 25.17
CA ARG A 22 16.66 6.00 25.66
C ARG A 22 16.17 7.08 26.62
N GLU A 23 17.01 7.49 27.55
CA GLU A 23 16.69 8.57 28.49
C GLU A 23 16.53 9.92 27.78
N LEU A 24 17.34 10.17 26.75
CA LEU A 24 17.18 11.36 25.91
C LEU A 24 15.87 11.27 25.12
N TYR A 25 15.56 10.13 24.49
CA TYR A 25 14.32 9.95 23.74
C TYR A 25 13.07 10.14 24.60
N ALA A 26 13.10 9.72 25.87
CA ALA A 26 11.99 9.91 26.81
C ALA A 26 11.78 11.38 27.24
N ARG A 27 12.85 12.19 27.26
CA ARG A 27 12.81 13.59 27.71
C ARG A 27 12.62 14.57 26.56
N ASP A 28 13.29 14.31 25.43
CA ASP A 28 13.31 15.14 24.23
C ASP A 28 13.40 14.23 22.98
N PRO A 29 12.26 13.72 22.50
CA PRO A 29 12.22 12.89 21.30
C PRO A 29 12.76 13.61 20.08
N GLN A 30 12.57 14.93 19.97
CA GLN A 30 12.94 15.71 18.79
C GLN A 30 14.47 15.76 18.63
N ALA A 31 15.21 16.00 19.70
CA ALA A 31 16.68 15.98 19.65
C ALA A 31 17.26 14.64 19.16
N VAL A 32 16.58 13.52 19.46
CA VAL A 32 16.97 12.18 18.99
C VAL A 32 16.59 11.96 17.53
N LEU A 33 15.43 12.45 17.09
CA LEU A 33 15.03 12.41 15.68
C LEU A 33 15.97 13.25 14.82
N ASP A 34 16.35 14.45 15.26
CA ASP A 34 17.30 15.32 14.57
C ASP A 34 18.68 14.64 14.47
N ALA A 35 19.15 13.99 15.54
CA ALA A 35 20.40 13.22 15.52
C ALA A 35 20.33 12.00 14.58
N ARG A 36 19.19 11.30 14.53
CA ARG A 36 18.94 10.18 13.61
C ARG A 36 19.01 10.65 12.16
N ASP A 37 18.31 11.74 11.84
CA ASP A 37 18.22 12.28 10.49
C ASP A 37 19.57 12.83 10.05
N HIS A 38 20.32 13.48 10.95
CA HIS A 38 21.70 13.89 10.72
C HIS A 38 22.63 12.72 10.37
N CYS A 39 22.43 11.55 10.98
CA CYS A 39 23.17 10.34 10.65
C CYS A 39 22.65 9.61 9.40
N GLY A 40 21.49 9.97 8.85
CA GLY A 40 20.87 9.27 7.72
C GLY A 40 20.10 8.00 8.11
N GLY A 41 19.65 7.89 9.37
CA GLY A 41 18.75 6.83 9.84
C GLY A 41 19.22 6.11 11.11
N ALA A 42 18.40 5.15 11.57
CA ALA A 42 18.62 4.44 12.84
C ALA A 42 19.88 3.55 12.86
N THR A 43 20.22 2.91 11.73
CA THR A 43 21.42 2.06 11.63
C THR A 43 22.71 2.88 11.59
N PRO A 44 22.82 3.94 10.76
CA PRO A 44 23.94 4.87 10.85
C PRO A 44 24.10 5.52 12.23
N LEU A 45 22.99 5.88 12.88
CA LEU A 45 23.00 6.42 14.25
C LEU A 45 23.59 5.41 15.24
N ALA A 46 23.12 4.15 15.22
CA ALA A 46 23.67 3.10 16.10
C ALA A 46 25.18 2.92 15.90
N ARG A 47 25.65 2.95 14.64
CA ARG A 47 27.07 2.88 14.30
C ARG A 47 27.85 4.10 14.81
N ALA A 48 27.30 5.30 14.67
CA ALA A 48 27.93 6.54 15.13
C ALA A 48 28.10 6.57 16.66
N LEU A 49 27.20 5.91 17.38
CA LEU A 49 27.21 5.80 18.84
C LEU A 49 28.01 4.61 19.37
N GLY A 50 28.55 3.75 18.49
CA GLY A 50 29.28 2.54 18.90
C GLY A 50 28.40 1.48 19.57
N ILE A 51 27.10 1.45 19.26
CA ILE A 51 26.16 0.47 19.83
C ILE A 51 26.22 -0.81 19.00
N ASP A 52 26.60 -1.92 19.64
CA ASP A 52 26.61 -3.25 19.01
C ASP A 52 25.19 -3.74 18.73
N GLY A 53 24.84 -3.78 17.43
CA GLY A 53 23.53 -4.18 16.96
C GLY A 53 22.54 -3.01 16.88
N ASP A 54 22.04 -2.76 15.67
CA ASP A 54 21.10 -1.67 15.40
C ASP A 54 19.64 -1.99 15.83
N ARG A 55 19.35 -3.25 16.15
CA ARG A 55 17.99 -3.72 16.50
C ARG A 55 17.38 -2.96 17.67
N ALA A 56 18.16 -2.65 18.71
CA ALA A 56 17.68 -1.93 19.88
C ALA A 56 17.33 -0.48 19.55
N VAL A 57 18.14 0.17 18.71
CA VAL A 57 17.94 1.54 18.24
C VAL A 57 16.77 1.60 17.26
N ARG A 58 16.69 0.67 16.30
CA ARG A 58 15.56 0.54 15.35
C ARG A 58 14.22 0.37 16.07
N ARG A 59 14.16 -0.46 17.11
CA ARG A 59 12.95 -0.68 17.92
C ARG A 59 12.45 0.59 18.61
N MET A 60 13.32 1.57 18.92
CA MET A 60 12.89 2.84 19.52
C MET A 60 12.09 3.70 18.54
N PHE A 61 12.35 3.56 17.24
CA PHE A 61 11.68 4.31 16.18
C PHE A 61 10.58 3.49 15.48
N THR A 62 10.46 2.21 15.81
CA THR A 62 9.37 1.38 15.31
C THR A 62 8.14 1.65 16.18
N PRO A 63 6.99 2.06 15.60
CA PRO A 63 5.79 2.29 16.37
C PRO A 63 5.39 1.04 17.15
N GLY A 64 4.94 1.21 18.41
CA GLY A 64 4.33 0.12 19.14
C GLY A 64 3.03 -0.35 18.46
N PRO A 65 2.54 -1.58 18.73
CA PRO A 65 1.38 -2.15 18.03
C PRO A 65 0.13 -1.25 18.08
N ARG A 66 -0.15 -0.63 19.24
CA ARG A 66 -1.26 0.35 19.36
C ARG A 66 -1.06 1.59 18.50
N GLN A 67 0.16 2.11 18.40
CA GLN A 67 0.43 3.27 17.53
C GLN A 67 0.37 2.87 16.06
N ALA A 68 0.83 1.67 15.70
CA ALA A 68 0.71 1.14 14.35
C ALA A 68 -0.77 1.00 13.93
N GLU A 69 -1.65 0.50 14.81
CA GLU A 69 -3.09 0.45 14.59
C GLU A 69 -3.71 1.83 14.39
N VAL A 70 -3.35 2.80 15.23
CA VAL A 70 -3.83 4.19 15.09
C VAL A 70 -3.34 4.83 13.78
N ILE A 71 -2.08 4.60 13.41
CA ILE A 71 -1.51 5.08 12.15
C ILE A 71 -2.22 4.43 10.95
N ALA A 72 -2.44 3.12 11.00
CA ALA A 72 -3.14 2.39 9.95
C ALA A 72 -4.59 2.89 9.80
N GLY A 73 -5.32 3.08 10.91
CA GLY A 73 -6.67 3.62 10.88
C GLY A 73 -6.74 5.05 10.33
N ALA A 74 -5.80 5.92 10.74
CA ALA A 74 -5.72 7.29 10.22
C ALA A 74 -5.36 7.32 8.72
N GLN A 75 -4.57 6.35 8.27
CA GLN A 75 -4.22 6.20 6.85
C GLN A 75 -5.43 5.76 6.03
N THR A 76 -6.22 4.80 6.52
CA THR A 76 -7.46 4.37 5.86
C THR A 76 -8.49 5.50 5.79
N ASP A 77 -8.64 6.31 6.84
CA ASP A 77 -9.50 7.51 6.80
C ASP A 77 -9.06 8.50 5.72
N LEU A 78 -7.75 8.73 5.58
CA LEU A 78 -7.21 9.61 4.55
C LEU A 78 -7.47 9.06 3.13
N GLU A 79 -7.28 7.76 2.93
CA GLU A 79 -7.57 7.06 1.68
C GLU A 79 -9.04 7.20 1.27
N GLU A 80 -9.97 6.99 2.21
CA GLU A 80 -11.40 7.15 1.96
C GLU A 80 -11.75 8.59 1.56
N ARG A 81 -11.16 9.58 2.24
CA ARG A 81 -11.38 11.00 1.94
C ARG A 81 -10.82 11.39 0.57
N VAL A 82 -9.64 10.90 0.19
CA VAL A 82 -9.07 11.07 -1.16
C VAL A 82 -10.02 10.44 -2.19
N ALA A 83 -10.43 9.20 -1.98
CA ALA A 83 -11.35 8.49 -2.87
C ALA A 83 -12.69 9.24 -3.02
N ALA A 84 -13.22 9.81 -1.94
CA ALA A 84 -14.45 10.61 -1.98
C ALA A 84 -14.33 11.84 -2.87
N ILE A 85 -13.22 12.59 -2.80
CA ILE A 85 -12.96 13.74 -3.67
C ILE A 85 -12.89 13.30 -5.14
N LEU A 86 -12.09 12.27 -5.44
CA LEU A 86 -11.92 11.76 -6.80
C LEU A 86 -13.22 11.18 -7.38
N ARG A 87 -14.06 10.54 -6.55
CA ARG A 87 -15.38 10.02 -6.96
C ARG A 87 -16.38 11.12 -7.29
N ARG A 88 -16.36 12.26 -6.57
CA ARG A 88 -17.24 13.40 -6.86
C ARG A 88 -16.89 14.12 -8.16
N SER A 89 -15.62 14.02 -8.57
CA SER A 89 -15.07 14.74 -9.71
C SER A 89 -14.33 13.79 -10.64
N ARG A 90 -15.01 12.73 -11.06
CA ARG A 90 -14.41 11.71 -11.94
C ARG A 90 -13.91 12.34 -13.24
N ASN A 91 -12.81 11.78 -13.77
CA ASN A 91 -12.04 12.31 -14.90
C ASN A 91 -11.41 13.70 -14.70
N ALA A 92 -11.71 14.42 -13.62
CA ALA A 92 -11.01 15.66 -13.32
C ALA A 92 -9.62 15.35 -12.77
N HIS A 93 -8.62 16.09 -13.27
CA HIS A 93 -7.24 15.99 -12.80
C HIS A 93 -7.04 16.93 -11.60
N HIS A 94 -6.71 16.35 -10.45
CA HIS A 94 -6.35 17.09 -9.23
C HIS A 94 -4.84 16.99 -9.03
N SER A 95 -4.17 18.11 -8.73
CA SER A 95 -2.76 18.02 -8.31
C SER A 95 -2.68 17.54 -6.86
N TYR A 96 -1.54 16.95 -6.49
CA TYR A 96 -1.30 16.59 -5.09
C TYR A 96 -1.38 17.79 -4.14
N GLU A 97 -1.01 18.99 -4.59
CA GLU A 97 -1.10 20.24 -3.84
C GLU A 97 -2.57 20.62 -3.59
N SER A 98 -3.43 20.53 -4.59
CA SER A 98 -4.87 20.81 -4.44
C SER A 98 -5.55 19.84 -3.47
N LEU A 99 -5.17 18.56 -3.50
CA LEU A 99 -5.67 17.55 -2.56
C LEU A 99 -5.11 17.77 -1.16
N SER A 100 -3.83 18.14 -1.05
CA SER A 100 -3.17 18.50 0.20
C SER A 100 -3.88 19.65 0.90
N GLU A 101 -4.19 20.72 0.16
CA GLU A 101 -4.95 21.88 0.66
C GLU A 101 -6.37 21.49 1.06
N ALA A 102 -7.09 20.76 0.21
CA ALA A 102 -8.47 20.36 0.48
C ALA A 102 -8.61 19.40 1.68
N LEU A 103 -7.57 18.61 1.97
CA LEU A 103 -7.59 17.60 3.03
C LEU A 103 -6.92 18.06 4.33
N ASP A 104 -6.24 19.21 4.30
CA ASP A 104 -5.37 19.73 5.37
C ASP A 104 -4.32 18.68 5.78
N ARG A 105 -3.62 18.14 4.78
CA ARG A 105 -2.64 17.07 4.95
C ARG A 105 -1.42 17.33 4.07
N SER A 106 -0.26 16.79 4.43
CA SER A 106 0.95 16.98 3.62
C SER A 106 0.83 16.28 2.27
N VAL A 107 1.43 16.88 1.23
CA VAL A 107 1.54 16.28 -0.12
C VAL A 107 2.05 14.84 -0.05
N SER A 108 3.06 14.57 0.79
CA SER A 108 3.61 13.23 0.97
C SER A 108 2.59 12.24 1.52
N SER A 109 1.77 12.63 2.51
CA SER A 109 0.72 11.76 3.05
C SER A 109 -0.39 11.47 2.04
N VAL A 110 -0.75 12.45 1.21
CA VAL A 110 -1.72 12.27 0.11
C VAL A 110 -1.17 11.31 -0.94
N ARG A 111 0.11 11.41 -1.31
CA ARG A 111 0.76 10.45 -2.22
C ARG A 111 0.69 9.02 -1.69
N VAL A 112 1.01 8.82 -0.40
CA VAL A 112 0.92 7.50 0.24
C VAL A 112 -0.52 6.98 0.21
N ALA A 113 -1.52 7.82 0.48
CA ALA A 113 -2.93 7.44 0.38
C ALA A 113 -3.35 7.08 -1.05
N VAL A 114 -2.92 7.83 -2.06
CA VAL A 114 -3.19 7.49 -3.47
C VAL A 114 -2.59 6.14 -3.84
N GLU A 115 -1.35 5.85 -3.45
CA GLU A 115 -0.74 4.54 -3.70
C GLU A 115 -1.41 3.41 -2.91
N GLY A 116 -1.85 3.68 -1.67
CA GLY A 116 -2.65 2.75 -0.88
C GLY A 116 -3.96 2.36 -1.58
N LEU A 117 -4.69 3.35 -2.12
CA LEU A 117 -5.89 3.11 -2.92
C LEU A 117 -5.59 2.30 -4.19
N ARG A 118 -4.48 2.56 -4.88
CA ARG A 118 -4.06 1.78 -6.06
C ARG A 118 -3.73 0.33 -5.70
N ALA A 119 -3.05 0.11 -4.57
CA ALA A 119 -2.76 -1.23 -4.07
C ALA A 119 -4.03 -2.01 -3.71
N GLN A 120 -5.10 -1.32 -3.31
CA GLN A 120 -6.44 -1.89 -3.10
C GLN A 120 -7.23 -2.12 -4.40
N GLY A 121 -6.64 -1.84 -5.57
CA GLY A 121 -7.26 -2.06 -6.87
C GLY A 121 -8.12 -0.90 -7.37
N VAL A 122 -8.11 0.27 -6.70
CA VAL A 122 -8.78 1.45 -7.22
C VAL A 122 -8.00 1.98 -8.44
N ALA A 123 -8.67 2.05 -9.58
CA ALA A 123 -8.08 2.46 -10.86
C ALA A 123 -7.84 3.99 -10.91
N ILE A 124 -6.87 4.48 -10.14
CA ILE A 124 -6.44 5.89 -10.18
C ILE A 124 -5.40 6.06 -11.29
N ALA A 125 -5.64 7.04 -12.16
CA ALA A 125 -4.69 7.46 -13.17
C ALA A 125 -3.78 8.56 -12.62
N ILE A 126 -2.48 8.41 -12.82
CA ILE A 126 -1.46 9.40 -12.43
C ILE A 126 -0.77 9.88 -13.71
N ASP A 127 -0.77 11.19 -13.91
CA ASP A 127 -0.09 11.87 -15.01
C ASP A 127 0.71 13.04 -14.42
N ASP A 128 2.04 12.94 -14.46
CA ASP A 128 2.97 13.80 -13.73
C ASP A 128 2.63 13.98 -12.23
N ASP A 129 2.15 15.15 -11.84
CA ASP A 129 1.75 15.52 -10.48
C ASP A 129 0.23 15.50 -10.26
N ARG A 130 -0.53 14.99 -11.24
CA ARG A 130 -1.98 15.00 -11.25
C ARG A 130 -2.55 13.60 -11.11
N VAL A 131 -3.63 13.50 -10.36
CA VAL A 131 -4.35 12.27 -10.12
C VAL A 131 -5.80 12.43 -10.55
N SER A 132 -6.37 11.37 -11.13
CA SER A 132 -7.78 11.34 -11.50
C SER A 132 -8.36 9.95 -11.33
N LEU A 133 -9.67 9.86 -11.15
CA LEU A 133 -10.40 8.60 -11.20
C LEU A 133 -11.13 8.49 -12.55
N PRO A 134 -10.54 7.81 -13.55
CA PRO A 134 -11.19 7.63 -14.85
C PRO A 134 -12.52 6.88 -14.73
N THR A 135 -13.54 7.30 -15.47
CA THR A 135 -14.78 6.54 -15.67
C THR A 135 -14.67 5.49 -16.75
N THR A 136 -13.78 5.74 -17.72
CA THR A 136 -13.58 4.87 -18.86
C THR A 136 -12.42 3.93 -18.53
N PRO A 137 -12.56 2.61 -18.73
CA PRO A 137 -11.44 1.70 -18.59
C PRO A 137 -10.26 2.21 -19.41
N GLN A 138 -9.11 2.39 -18.75
CA GLN A 138 -7.91 2.76 -19.49
C GLN A 138 -7.52 1.59 -20.37
N ARG A 139 -7.38 1.85 -21.67
CA ARG A 139 -6.90 0.86 -22.62
C ARG A 139 -5.50 0.43 -22.18
N ARG A 140 -5.40 -0.79 -21.68
CA ARG A 140 -4.10 -1.44 -21.50
C ARG A 140 -3.61 -1.92 -22.86
N GLU A 141 -2.31 -1.87 -23.07
CA GLU A 141 -1.72 -2.53 -24.22
C GLU A 141 -2.06 -4.03 -24.17
N THR A 142 -2.25 -4.62 -25.34
CA THR A 142 -2.45 -6.06 -25.44
C THR A 142 -1.21 -6.75 -24.90
N LEU A 143 -1.37 -7.58 -23.87
CA LEU A 143 -0.29 -8.42 -23.39
C LEU A 143 0.00 -9.47 -24.46
N HIS A 144 1.22 -9.48 -24.98
CA HIS A 144 1.71 -10.55 -25.82
C HIS A 144 2.23 -11.68 -24.92
N ILE A 145 1.55 -12.81 -24.95
CA ILE A 145 1.99 -14.03 -24.28
C ILE A 145 2.72 -14.86 -25.34
N ASP A 146 3.99 -15.14 -25.08
CA ASP A 146 4.83 -15.93 -25.96
C ASP A 146 4.52 -17.42 -25.74
N LEU A 147 4.00 -18.09 -26.77
CA LEU A 147 3.65 -19.52 -26.77
C LEU A 147 4.49 -20.27 -27.81
N CYS A 148 5.75 -19.87 -28.01
CA CYS A 148 6.59 -20.34 -29.11
C CYS A 148 7.30 -21.70 -28.90
N ASP A 149 6.97 -22.46 -27.85
CA ASP A 149 7.54 -23.81 -27.68
C ASP A 149 6.89 -24.82 -28.66
N GLU A 150 7.56 -25.96 -28.90
CA GLU A 150 6.99 -27.03 -29.77
C GLU A 150 5.65 -27.56 -29.23
N VAL A 151 5.49 -27.56 -27.90
CA VAL A 151 4.25 -27.88 -27.18
C VAL A 151 4.23 -27.01 -25.92
N THR A 152 3.18 -26.20 -25.76
CA THR A 152 2.93 -25.39 -24.55
C THR A 152 1.59 -25.77 -23.93
N ASP A 153 1.59 -26.17 -22.67
CA ASP A 153 0.36 -26.39 -21.90
C ASP A 153 -0.10 -25.08 -21.25
N VAL A 154 -1.36 -24.70 -21.50
CA VAL A 154 -1.97 -23.47 -20.99
C VAL A 154 -3.27 -23.82 -20.27
N GLY A 155 -3.43 -23.30 -19.05
CA GLY A 155 -4.67 -23.40 -18.31
C GLY A 155 -5.67 -22.36 -18.82
N VAL A 156 -6.94 -22.73 -18.93
CA VAL A 156 -7.99 -21.77 -19.31
C VAL A 156 -9.14 -21.89 -18.33
N VAL A 157 -9.54 -20.76 -17.76
CA VAL A 157 -10.76 -20.60 -16.95
C VAL A 157 -11.56 -19.44 -17.52
N SER A 158 -12.88 -19.48 -17.40
CA SER A 158 -13.75 -18.41 -17.91
C SER A 158 -14.94 -18.19 -16.99
N ASP A 159 -15.48 -16.96 -17.00
CA ASP A 159 -16.78 -16.61 -16.44
C ASP A 159 -16.95 -17.11 -15.00
N THR A 160 -15.98 -16.76 -14.17
CA THR A 160 -15.97 -17.23 -12.79
C THR A 160 -16.96 -16.48 -11.91
N HIS A 161 -17.38 -15.28 -12.34
CA HIS A 161 -18.43 -14.50 -11.68
C HIS A 161 -18.20 -14.42 -10.16
N LEU A 162 -16.95 -14.21 -9.75
CA LEU A 162 -16.61 -14.15 -8.33
C LEU A 162 -17.42 -13.04 -7.66
N GLY A 163 -18.02 -13.36 -6.51
CA GLY A 163 -19.00 -12.49 -5.87
C GLY A 163 -20.46 -12.89 -6.14
N HIS A 164 -20.73 -13.83 -7.06
CA HIS A 164 -22.06 -14.46 -7.20
C HIS A 164 -22.28 -15.53 -6.12
N ARG A 165 -23.52 -15.71 -5.66
CA ARG A 165 -23.91 -16.74 -4.68
C ARG A 165 -23.79 -18.16 -5.22
N GLU A 166 -23.90 -18.29 -6.54
CA GLU A 166 -23.76 -19.56 -7.26
C GLU A 166 -22.38 -19.70 -7.93
N ALA A 167 -21.42 -18.83 -7.60
CA ALA A 167 -20.05 -18.97 -8.09
C ALA A 167 -19.46 -20.30 -7.63
N ALA A 168 -18.88 -21.06 -8.55
CA ALA A 168 -18.32 -22.38 -8.28
C ALA A 168 -16.89 -22.30 -7.71
N GLU A 169 -16.68 -21.51 -6.66
CA GLU A 169 -15.35 -21.25 -6.06
C GLU A 169 -14.58 -22.53 -5.73
N PRO A 170 -15.18 -23.58 -5.11
CA PRO A 170 -14.45 -24.82 -4.84
C PRO A 170 -13.95 -25.51 -6.11
N PHE A 171 -14.72 -25.44 -7.20
CA PHE A 171 -14.30 -25.99 -8.49
C PHE A 171 -13.19 -25.16 -9.13
N LEU A 172 -13.25 -23.83 -8.99
CA LEU A 172 -12.20 -22.94 -9.45
C LEU A 172 -10.87 -23.23 -8.73
N HIS A 173 -10.90 -23.39 -7.40
CA HIS A 173 -9.73 -23.80 -6.62
C HIS A 173 -9.17 -25.14 -7.11
N TRP A 174 -10.04 -26.15 -7.28
CA TRP A 174 -9.63 -27.44 -7.81
C TRP A 174 -8.98 -27.34 -9.20
N CYS A 175 -9.50 -26.48 -10.09
CA CYS A 175 -8.89 -26.24 -11.41
C CYS A 175 -7.47 -25.69 -11.28
N TYR A 176 -7.25 -24.70 -10.42
CA TYR A 176 -5.92 -24.12 -10.20
C TYR A 176 -4.94 -25.10 -9.54
N ASP A 177 -5.40 -25.90 -8.59
CA ASP A 177 -4.59 -26.99 -8.01
C ASP A 177 -4.18 -27.99 -9.09
N HIS A 178 -5.11 -28.38 -9.96
CA HIS A 178 -4.86 -29.31 -11.06
C HIS A 178 -3.90 -28.73 -12.11
N PHE A 179 -3.96 -27.43 -12.38
CA PHE A 179 -2.97 -26.76 -13.24
C PHE A 179 -1.57 -26.80 -12.61
N ALA A 180 -1.48 -26.51 -11.31
CA ALA A 180 -0.21 -26.56 -10.59
C ALA A 180 0.39 -27.99 -10.56
N GLU A 181 -0.42 -29.01 -10.31
CA GLU A 181 0.00 -30.42 -10.36
C GLU A 181 0.56 -30.84 -11.72
N ARG A 182 0.08 -30.22 -12.81
CA ARG A 182 0.55 -30.45 -14.18
C ARG A 182 1.74 -29.58 -14.59
N GLY A 183 2.21 -28.69 -13.72
CA GLY A 183 3.28 -27.75 -14.05
C GLY A 183 2.86 -26.67 -15.05
N ILE A 184 1.56 -26.36 -15.14
CA ILE A 184 1.05 -25.29 -16.00
C ILE A 184 1.32 -23.95 -15.32
N GLU A 185 2.21 -23.15 -15.90
CA GLU A 185 2.61 -21.85 -15.34
C GLU A 185 1.83 -20.67 -15.95
N THR A 186 1.21 -20.88 -17.12
CA THR A 186 0.42 -19.86 -17.81
C THR A 186 -1.06 -20.22 -17.76
N VAL A 187 -1.87 -19.36 -17.13
CA VAL A 187 -3.33 -19.50 -17.07
C VAL A 187 -4.00 -18.27 -17.65
N LEU A 188 -4.85 -18.48 -18.66
CA LEU A 188 -5.72 -17.46 -19.23
C LEU A 188 -7.05 -17.47 -18.49
N HIS A 189 -7.37 -16.36 -17.85
CA HIS A 189 -8.68 -16.13 -17.26
C HIS A 189 -9.50 -15.26 -18.21
N CYS A 190 -10.42 -15.90 -18.90
CA CYS A 190 -11.30 -15.31 -19.90
C CYS A 190 -12.64 -14.88 -19.28
N GLY A 191 -13.38 -14.02 -19.98
CA GLY A 191 -14.72 -13.64 -19.55
C GLY A 191 -14.75 -12.82 -18.25
N ASP A 192 -15.89 -12.90 -17.55
CA ASP A 192 -16.13 -12.07 -16.36
C ASP A 192 -15.50 -12.69 -15.10
N LEU A 193 -14.46 -12.02 -14.58
CA LEU A 193 -13.77 -12.43 -13.36
C LEU A 193 -14.65 -12.22 -12.12
N THR A 194 -15.37 -11.10 -12.06
CA THR A 194 -16.22 -10.72 -10.93
C THR A 194 -17.57 -10.21 -11.42
N GLU A 195 -18.61 -10.34 -10.59
CA GLU A 195 -19.95 -9.85 -10.94
C GLU A 195 -20.14 -8.34 -10.78
N GLY A 196 -19.17 -7.67 -10.16
CA GLY A 196 -19.31 -6.27 -9.77
C GLY A 196 -20.46 -6.02 -8.78
N PRO A 197 -20.78 -4.75 -8.51
CA PRO A 197 -21.78 -4.38 -7.51
C PRO A 197 -23.19 -4.71 -8.00
N GLY A 198 -23.99 -5.34 -7.13
CA GLY A 198 -25.35 -5.81 -7.43
C GLY A 198 -26.35 -4.73 -7.87
N GLU A 199 -26.08 -3.46 -7.53
CA GLU A 199 -26.88 -2.30 -7.93
C GLU A 199 -26.71 -1.92 -9.41
N ARG A 200 -25.76 -2.53 -10.11
CA ARG A 200 -25.49 -2.32 -11.54
C ARG A 200 -25.69 -3.63 -12.29
N GLY A 201 -26.63 -3.66 -13.24
CA GLY A 201 -26.94 -4.88 -14.00
C GLY A 201 -28.43 -5.00 -14.31
N TYR A 202 -28.89 -6.23 -14.53
CA TYR A 202 -30.33 -6.51 -14.69
C TYR A 202 -31.06 -6.51 -13.33
N ASN A 203 -32.38 -6.29 -13.35
CA ASN A 203 -33.21 -6.07 -12.15
C ASN A 203 -33.27 -7.24 -11.12
N GLY A 204 -32.50 -8.32 -11.31
CA GLY A 204 -32.34 -9.43 -10.36
C GLY A 204 -30.90 -9.61 -9.83
N HIS A 205 -29.93 -8.87 -10.36
CA HIS A 205 -28.50 -9.04 -10.07
C HIS A 205 -28.17 -8.85 -8.59
N ALA A 206 -28.77 -7.84 -7.96
CA ALA A 206 -28.60 -7.54 -6.53
C ALA A 206 -28.99 -8.70 -5.59
N ASN A 207 -29.87 -9.61 -6.01
CA ASN A 207 -30.26 -10.77 -5.20
C ASN A 207 -29.27 -11.93 -5.30
N ALA A 208 -28.42 -11.91 -6.33
CA ALA A 208 -27.59 -13.01 -6.75
C ALA A 208 -26.12 -12.79 -6.38
N VAL A 209 -25.71 -11.55 -6.07
CA VAL A 209 -24.36 -11.22 -5.60
C VAL A 209 -24.29 -11.05 -4.08
N TRP A 210 -23.08 -11.14 -3.52
CA TRP A 210 -22.80 -10.79 -2.13
C TRP A 210 -22.83 -9.26 -1.97
N HIS A 211 -23.46 -8.74 -0.91
CA HIS A 211 -23.61 -7.29 -0.68
C HIS A 211 -22.29 -6.54 -0.39
N SER A 212 -21.18 -7.25 -0.28
CA SER A 212 -19.87 -6.74 0.17
C SER A 212 -18.79 -6.78 -0.91
N CYS A 213 -19.15 -6.90 -2.18
CA CYS A 213 -18.22 -6.86 -3.32
C CYS A 213 -17.87 -5.43 -3.74
#